data_AF-A0A3D5K1J6-F1
#
_entry.id   AF-A0A3D5K1J6-F1
#
_cell.length_a   1.000
_cell.length_b   1.000
_cell.length_c   1.000
_cell.angle_alpha   90.00
_cell.angle_beta   90.00
_cell.angle_gamma   90.00
#
_symmetry.space_group_name_H-M   'P 1'
#
loop_
_entity.id
_entity.type
_entity.pdbx_description
1 polymer ?
#
loop_
_entity_poly.entity_id
_entity_poly.type
_entity_poly.pdbx_seq_one_letter_code
_entity_poly.pdbx_strand_id
1 'polypeptide(L)'
;MKRQLMIVALAGSAAGVLAGDWTGFRGPLGNGLSDEVGLPVKLSAEKHLAWKTALPGKGLSSPLVVSDRVFVTASGGTRQDRLQILCLNAADGSVIWKRQFWVMGSTMCHKKTSVAAPTPVTDGKLLFAIFSSNDLFCLDLDGNLKWLRGLTVDYPNARNSLGMASSLVMAGDVLV
;
A
#
# COMPACT_ATOMS: atom_id res chain seq x y z
N MET A 1 25.45 40.87 -45.25
CA MET A 1 25.60 40.44 -43.83
C MET A 1 24.30 39.75 -43.42
N LYS A 2 24.33 38.43 -43.20
CA LYS A 2 23.12 37.59 -43.00
C LYS A 2 22.61 37.77 -41.56
N ARG A 3 21.37 38.23 -41.38
CA ARG A 3 20.68 38.26 -40.08
C ARG A 3 20.12 36.87 -39.78
N GLN A 4 20.62 36.22 -38.73
CA GLN A 4 20.04 34.99 -38.21
C GLN A 4 18.98 35.36 -37.15
N LEU A 5 17.73 34.93 -37.37
CA LEU A 5 16.70 34.94 -36.34
C LEU A 5 16.85 33.66 -35.50
N MET A 6 17.16 33.79 -34.22
CA MET A 6 17.03 32.70 -33.25
C MET A 6 15.58 32.67 -32.74
N ILE A 7 14.88 31.57 -33.01
CA ILE A 7 13.60 31.25 -32.36
C ILE A 7 13.94 30.54 -31.06
N VAL A 8 13.66 31.19 -29.93
CA VAL A 8 13.70 30.57 -28.60
C VAL A 8 12.37 29.83 -28.41
N ALA A 9 12.39 28.50 -28.54
CA ALA A 9 11.26 27.67 -28.19
C ALA A 9 11.15 27.58 -26.66
N LEU A 10 10.14 28.24 -26.09
CA LEU A 10 9.82 28.13 -24.67
C LEU A 10 9.15 26.76 -24.43
N ALA A 11 9.94 25.76 -24.04
CA ALA A 11 9.41 24.47 -23.61
C ALA A 11 8.62 24.68 -22.33
N GLY A 12 7.29 24.63 -22.42
CA GLY A 12 6.42 24.67 -21.25
C GLY A 12 6.66 23.43 -20.40
N SER A 13 7.28 23.62 -19.23
CA SER A 13 7.29 22.60 -18.18
C SER A 13 5.84 22.41 -17.72
N ALA A 14 5.21 21.32 -18.14
CA ALA A 14 4.02 20.83 -17.47
C ALA A 14 4.46 20.45 -16.05
N ALA A 15 4.26 21.36 -15.09
CA ALA A 15 4.33 21.04 -13.69
C ALA A 15 3.19 20.07 -13.40
N GLY A 16 3.47 18.77 -13.52
CA GLY A 16 2.60 17.77 -12.94
C GLY A 16 2.45 18.11 -11.47
N VAL A 17 1.21 18.27 -11.01
CA VAL A 17 0.92 18.39 -9.59
C VAL A 17 1.44 17.10 -8.96
N LEU A 18 2.55 17.20 -8.20
CA LEU A 18 3.06 16.08 -7.41
C LEU A 18 2.12 15.94 -6.22
N ALA A 19 1.17 15.00 -6.33
CA ALA A 19 0.38 14.58 -5.18
C ALA A 19 1.32 14.01 -4.10
N GLY A 20 1.04 14.32 -2.84
CA GLY A 20 1.86 13.87 -1.72
C GLY A 20 1.78 12.36 -1.50
N ASP A 21 2.89 11.76 -1.08
CA ASP A 21 2.93 10.34 -0.69
C ASP A 21 2.08 10.07 0.56
N TRP A 22 1.39 8.92 0.56
CA TRP A 22 0.63 8.39 1.69
C TRP A 22 1.27 7.08 2.16
N THR A 23 2.26 7.17 3.04
CA THR A 23 3.20 6.08 3.34
C THR A 23 2.76 5.10 4.43
N GLY A 24 1.64 5.36 5.11
CA GLY A 24 1.11 4.49 6.16
C GLY A 24 -0.37 4.70 6.42
N PHE A 25 -0.94 3.94 7.36
CA PHE A 25 -2.39 3.97 7.67
C PHE A 25 -2.94 5.39 7.91
N ARG A 26 -2.19 6.22 8.63
CA ARG A 26 -2.57 7.61 8.95
C ARG A 26 -1.76 8.64 8.17
N GLY A 27 -1.25 8.26 7.00
CA GLY A 27 -0.45 9.14 6.14
C GLY A 27 0.96 9.37 6.66
N PRO A 28 1.74 10.24 5.99
CA PRO A 28 3.18 10.39 6.21
C PRO A 28 3.53 10.97 7.59
N LEU A 29 2.63 11.74 8.19
CA LEU A 29 2.79 12.34 9.52
C LEU A 29 2.08 11.56 10.63
N GLY A 30 1.41 10.45 10.30
CA GLY A 30 0.65 9.65 11.27
C GLY A 30 -0.60 10.34 11.84
N ASN A 31 -0.96 11.53 11.37
CA ASN A 31 -2.06 12.34 11.89
C ASN A 31 -3.39 12.10 11.14
N GLY A 32 -3.37 11.46 9.97
CA GLY A 32 -4.54 11.21 9.13
C GLY A 32 -5.03 12.44 8.38
N LEU A 33 -4.17 13.44 8.16
CA LEU A 33 -4.49 14.66 7.43
C LEU A 33 -3.77 14.69 6.08
N SER A 34 -4.44 15.28 5.09
CA SER A 34 -3.88 15.60 3.78
C SER A 34 -3.85 17.11 3.62
N ASP A 35 -2.77 17.64 3.03
CA ASP A 35 -2.64 19.06 2.68
C ASP A 35 -3.30 19.39 1.33
N GLU A 36 -3.87 18.39 0.65
CA GLU A 36 -4.56 18.56 -0.63
C GLU A 36 -5.79 19.47 -0.50
N VAL A 37 -5.91 20.41 -1.43
CA VAL A 37 -6.99 21.41 -1.47
C VAL A 37 -7.80 21.27 -2.76
N GLY A 38 -9.00 21.87 -2.78
CA GLY A 38 -9.86 21.83 -3.97
C GLY A 38 -10.48 20.46 -4.27
N LEU A 39 -10.44 19.54 -3.30
CA LEU A 39 -11.05 18.22 -3.40
C LEU A 39 -12.58 18.33 -3.55
N PRO A 40 -13.22 17.46 -4.35
CA PRO A 40 -14.66 17.47 -4.53
C PRO A 40 -15.38 17.11 -3.21
N VAL A 41 -16.23 18.01 -2.73
CA VAL A 41 -17.06 17.77 -1.52
C VAL A 41 -18.32 16.95 -1.80
N LYS A 42 -18.59 16.62 -3.07
CA LYS A 42 -19.68 15.74 -3.50
C LYS A 42 -19.12 14.70 -4.46
N LEU A 43 -19.16 13.44 -4.05
CA LEU A 43 -18.65 12.31 -4.85
C LEU A 43 -19.78 11.63 -5.63
N SER A 44 -19.46 11.15 -6.83
CA SER A 44 -20.31 10.29 -7.65
C SER A 44 -19.42 9.37 -8.47
N ALA A 45 -19.85 8.13 -8.67
CA ALA A 45 -19.05 7.14 -9.39
C ALA A 45 -18.87 7.55 -10.87
N GLU A 46 -19.87 8.17 -11.48
CA GLU A 46 -19.86 8.57 -12.88
C GLU A 46 -18.85 9.69 -13.15
N LYS A 47 -18.62 10.58 -12.18
CA LYS A 47 -17.79 11.77 -12.35
C LYS A 47 -16.40 11.66 -11.72
N HIS A 48 -16.26 10.88 -10.65
CA HIS A 48 -15.08 10.93 -9.80
C HIS A 48 -14.38 9.58 -9.64
N LEU A 49 -14.93 8.49 -10.19
CA LEU A 49 -14.22 7.21 -10.20
C LEU A 49 -13.15 7.23 -11.29
N ALA A 50 -11.89 7.43 -10.88
CA ALA A 50 -10.75 7.37 -11.80
C ALA A 50 -10.54 5.95 -12.34
N TRP A 51 -10.52 4.96 -11.44
CA TRP A 51 -10.38 3.54 -11.79
C TRP A 51 -10.84 2.65 -10.63
N LYS A 52 -10.98 1.34 -10.91
CA LYS A 52 -11.23 0.32 -9.90
C LYS A 52 -10.50 -0.98 -10.27
N THR A 53 -9.94 -1.65 -9.28
CA THR A 53 -9.21 -2.91 -9.47
C THR A 53 -9.75 -3.97 -8.53
N ALA A 54 -10.05 -5.15 -9.08
CA ALA A 54 -10.46 -6.29 -8.26
C ALA A 54 -9.25 -6.87 -7.52
N LEU A 55 -9.38 -7.07 -6.21
CA LEU A 55 -8.34 -7.71 -5.40
C LEU A 55 -8.46 -9.24 -5.47
N PRO A 56 -7.34 -9.98 -5.44
CA PRO A 56 -7.31 -11.44 -5.51
C PRO A 56 -7.68 -12.15 -4.20
N GLY A 57 -8.65 -11.60 -3.46
CA GLY A 57 -9.04 -12.07 -2.14
C GLY A 57 -9.70 -10.96 -1.33
N LYS A 58 -9.80 -11.16 -0.02
CA LYS A 58 -10.27 -10.13 0.91
C LYS A 58 -9.14 -9.16 1.22
N GLY A 59 -9.33 -7.87 0.99
CA GLY A 59 -8.39 -6.81 1.42
C GLY A 59 -9.15 -5.76 2.21
N LEU A 60 -8.69 -5.49 3.44
CA LEU A 60 -9.25 -4.46 4.32
C LEU A 60 -8.23 -3.37 4.68
N SER A 61 -6.95 -3.57 4.34
CA SER A 61 -5.90 -2.57 4.49
C SER A 61 -6.22 -1.28 3.74
N SER A 62 -5.76 -0.14 4.26
CA SER A 62 -5.77 1.10 3.49
C SER A 62 -4.71 1.04 2.38
N PRO A 63 -4.92 1.72 1.24
CA PRO A 63 -3.90 1.86 0.22
C PRO A 63 -2.78 2.77 0.71
N LEU A 64 -1.54 2.42 0.37
CA LEU A 64 -0.42 3.36 0.40
C LEU A 64 -0.24 3.96 -0.98
N VAL A 65 0.18 5.21 -1.05
CA VAL A 65 0.56 5.87 -2.31
C VAL A 65 2.00 6.35 -2.17
N VAL A 66 2.87 5.93 -3.08
CA VAL A 66 4.25 6.42 -3.15
C VAL A 66 4.57 6.68 -4.61
N SER A 67 4.86 7.93 -4.95
CA SER A 67 5.03 8.37 -6.34
C SER A 67 3.85 7.94 -7.21
N ASP A 68 4.08 7.15 -8.26
CA ASP A 68 3.07 6.65 -9.19
C ASP A 68 2.54 5.25 -8.83
N ARG A 69 2.80 4.78 -7.60
CA ARG A 69 2.48 3.42 -7.15
C ARG A 69 1.49 3.41 -6.00
N VAL A 70 0.55 2.46 -6.06
CA VAL A 70 -0.39 2.15 -4.98
C VAL A 70 -0.10 0.77 -4.42
N PHE A 71 0.14 0.68 -3.11
CA PHE A 71 0.39 -0.61 -2.44
C PHE A 71 -0.81 -1.02 -1.58
N VAL A 72 -1.23 -2.26 -1.70
CA VAL A 72 -2.35 -2.84 -0.94
C VAL A 72 -2.07 -4.29 -0.57
N THR A 73 -2.77 -4.79 0.44
CA THR A 73 -2.71 -6.20 0.83
C THR A 73 -4.04 -6.90 0.61
N ALA A 74 -3.97 -8.21 0.37
CA ALA A 74 -5.13 -9.08 0.26
C ALA A 74 -4.82 -10.47 0.83
N SER A 75 -5.87 -11.20 1.19
CA SER A 75 -5.78 -12.60 1.60
C SER A 75 -6.75 -13.45 0.78
N GLY A 76 -6.19 -14.37 0.01
CA GLY A 76 -6.91 -15.25 -0.91
C GLY A 76 -7.15 -16.67 -0.35
N GLY A 77 -8.00 -17.43 -1.04
CA GLY A 77 -8.40 -18.78 -0.63
C GLY A 77 -9.55 -18.78 0.39
N THR A 78 -10.28 -19.90 0.46
CA THR A 78 -11.42 -20.05 1.39
C THR A 78 -11.01 -19.93 2.86
N ARG A 79 -9.77 -20.32 3.16
CA ARG A 79 -9.16 -20.22 4.49
C ARG A 79 -8.31 -18.96 4.69
N GLN A 80 -8.26 -18.06 3.71
CA GLN A 80 -7.40 -16.87 3.72
C GLN A 80 -5.90 -17.20 3.91
N ASP A 81 -5.45 -18.35 3.39
CA ASP A 81 -4.11 -18.92 3.57
C ASP A 81 -3.08 -18.45 2.52
N ARG A 82 -3.50 -17.60 1.58
CA ARG A 82 -2.65 -16.95 0.58
C ARG A 82 -2.51 -15.47 0.91
N LEU A 83 -1.39 -15.08 1.51
CA LEU A 83 -1.08 -13.70 1.86
C LEU A 83 -0.54 -12.98 0.63
N GLN A 84 -1.11 -11.83 0.28
CA GLN A 84 -0.80 -11.15 -0.97
C GLN A 84 -0.49 -9.68 -0.74
N ILE A 85 0.58 -9.22 -1.38
CA ILE A 85 1.00 -7.81 -1.41
C ILE A 85 1.01 -7.41 -2.88
N LEU A 86 0.36 -6.30 -3.20
CA LEU A 86 0.19 -5.82 -4.57
C LEU A 86 0.76 -4.41 -4.69
N CYS A 87 1.35 -4.15 -5.85
CA CYS A 87 1.66 -2.81 -6.33
C CYS A 87 0.85 -2.56 -7.60
N LEU A 88 0.09 -1.48 -7.59
CA LEU A 88 -0.73 -1.03 -8.71
C LEU A 88 -0.18 0.30 -9.24
N ASN A 89 -0.43 0.59 -10.50
CA ASN A 89 -0.17 1.89 -11.09
C ASN A 89 -1.25 2.88 -10.62
N ALA A 90 -0.85 4.02 -10.06
CA ALA A 90 -1.77 5.02 -9.53
C ALA A 90 -2.63 5.69 -10.62
N ALA A 91 -2.16 5.72 -11.87
CA ALA A 91 -2.86 6.37 -12.98
C ALA A 91 -4.09 5.57 -13.46
N ASP A 92 -4.01 4.23 -13.47
CA ASP A 92 -5.03 3.38 -14.10
C ASP A 92 -5.45 2.15 -13.27
N GLY A 93 -4.80 1.92 -12.12
CA GLY A 93 -5.08 0.79 -11.25
C GLY A 93 -4.53 -0.55 -11.76
N SER A 94 -3.77 -0.57 -12.86
CA SER A 94 -3.19 -1.80 -13.41
C SER A 94 -2.18 -2.40 -12.43
N VAL A 95 -2.11 -3.74 -12.38
CA VAL A 95 -1.19 -4.43 -11.48
C VAL A 95 0.22 -4.35 -12.07
N ILE A 96 1.14 -3.65 -11.37
CA ILE A 96 2.56 -3.63 -11.72
C ILE A 96 3.20 -4.94 -11.28
N TRP A 97 2.98 -5.32 -10.02
CA TRP A 97 3.42 -6.61 -9.51
C TRP A 97 2.51 -7.12 -8.39
N LYS A 98 2.56 -8.44 -8.20
CA LYS A 98 1.91 -9.14 -7.08
C LYS A 98 2.89 -10.14 -6.49
N ARG A 99 2.97 -10.17 -5.17
CA ARG A 99 3.64 -11.23 -4.41
C ARG A 99 2.63 -12.00 -3.61
N GLN A 100 2.84 -13.31 -3.53
CA GLN A 100 1.99 -14.22 -2.79
C GLN A 100 2.86 -15.13 -1.93
N PHE A 101 2.47 -15.28 -0.67
CA PHE A 101 3.11 -16.13 0.31
C PHE A 101 2.07 -17.06 0.93
N TRP A 102 2.54 -18.21 1.39
CA TRP A 102 1.73 -19.08 2.22
C TRP A 102 1.80 -18.59 3.66
N VAL A 103 0.65 -18.61 4.33
CA VAL A 103 0.55 -18.27 5.75
C VAL A 103 1.41 -19.21 6.60
N MET A 104 2.10 -18.68 7.63
CA MET A 104 2.84 -19.51 8.61
C MET A 104 2.09 -19.60 9.94
N GLY A 105 1.26 -18.60 10.27
CA GLY A 105 0.47 -18.57 11.49
C GLY A 105 -1.02 -18.90 11.30
N SER A 106 -1.84 -18.51 12.28
CA SER A 106 -3.28 -18.81 12.29
C SER A 106 -4.06 -17.83 11.40
N THR A 107 -4.91 -18.35 10.51
CA THR A 107 -5.85 -17.53 9.73
C THR A 107 -7.18 -17.28 10.44
N MET A 108 -7.25 -17.55 11.75
CA MET A 108 -8.46 -17.30 12.55
C MET A 108 -8.82 -15.82 12.50
N CYS A 109 -10.02 -15.53 12.03
CA CYS A 109 -10.44 -14.17 11.74
C CYS A 109 -11.96 -14.07 11.80
N HIS A 110 -12.49 -13.01 12.42
CA HIS A 110 -13.93 -12.79 12.47
C HIS A 110 -14.49 -12.49 11.06
N LYS A 111 -15.75 -12.86 10.77
CA LYS A 111 -16.35 -12.69 9.43
C LYS A 111 -16.40 -11.24 8.93
N LYS A 112 -16.40 -10.27 9.85
CA LYS A 112 -16.39 -8.82 9.56
C LYS A 112 -15.00 -8.23 9.30
N THR A 113 -13.94 -9.06 9.36
CA THR A 113 -12.57 -8.64 9.02
C THR A 113 -11.90 -9.66 8.09
N SER A 114 -10.62 -9.47 7.79
CA SER A 114 -9.80 -10.39 7.00
C SER A 114 -8.41 -10.55 7.60
N VAL A 115 -7.67 -11.54 7.09
CA VAL A 115 -6.26 -11.74 7.47
C VAL A 115 -5.39 -10.56 7.00
N ALA A 116 -5.78 -9.92 5.90
CA ALA A 116 -5.15 -8.75 5.30
C ALA A 116 -5.83 -7.42 5.72
N ALA A 117 -6.23 -7.32 6.98
CA ALA A 117 -6.78 -6.09 7.54
C ALA A 117 -5.72 -5.06 7.98
N PRO A 118 -4.56 -5.45 8.53
CA PRO A 118 -3.49 -4.49 8.83
C PRO A 118 -3.02 -3.74 7.58
N THR A 119 -2.81 -2.43 7.72
CA THR A 119 -2.25 -1.60 6.65
C THR A 119 -0.72 -1.72 6.65
N PRO A 120 -0.08 -1.90 5.49
CA PRO A 120 1.38 -1.88 5.41
C PRO A 120 1.93 -0.47 5.70
N VAL A 121 3.24 -0.35 5.83
CA VAL A 121 3.95 0.94 5.96
C VAL A 121 5.18 0.93 5.08
N THR A 122 5.63 2.11 4.63
CA THR A 122 6.86 2.27 3.86
C THR A 122 7.65 3.47 4.32
N ASP A 123 8.97 3.37 4.26
CA ASP A 123 9.90 4.49 4.47
C ASP A 123 10.30 5.18 3.13
N GLY A 124 9.63 4.81 2.03
CA GLY A 124 9.95 5.26 0.68
C GLY A 124 11.01 4.41 -0.04
N LYS A 125 11.59 3.41 0.63
CA LYS A 125 12.57 2.47 0.03
C LYS A 125 12.16 1.02 0.25
N LEU A 126 11.70 0.71 1.45
CA LEU A 126 11.25 -0.59 1.90
C LEU A 126 9.77 -0.53 2.27
N LEU A 127 9.05 -1.55 1.86
CA LEU A 127 7.66 -1.80 2.18
C LEU A 127 7.57 -2.92 3.23
N PHE A 128 6.88 -2.64 4.32
CA PHE A 128 6.64 -3.56 5.41
C PHE A 128 5.17 -3.91 5.49
N ALA A 129 4.84 -5.20 5.54
CA ALA A 129 3.47 -5.68 5.64
C ALA A 129 3.37 -6.75 6.72
N ILE A 130 2.39 -6.60 7.61
CA ILE A 130 2.01 -7.63 8.58
C ILE A 130 0.60 -8.12 8.28
N PHE A 131 0.35 -9.41 8.51
CA PHE A 131 -0.98 -10.01 8.41
C PHE A 131 -1.46 -10.44 9.79
N SER A 132 -2.76 -10.63 9.99
CA SER A 132 -3.29 -11.09 11.28
C SER A 132 -2.82 -12.48 11.69
N SER A 133 -2.23 -13.23 10.76
CA SER A 133 -1.52 -14.47 11.03
C SER A 133 -0.14 -14.27 11.69
N ASN A 134 0.26 -13.02 11.94
CA ASN A 134 1.56 -12.62 12.46
C ASN A 134 2.75 -12.93 11.51
N ASP A 135 2.46 -13.01 10.21
CA ASP A 135 3.45 -13.06 9.16
C ASP A 135 3.85 -11.62 8.78
N LEU A 136 5.13 -11.28 8.99
CA LEU A 136 5.73 -9.98 8.71
C LEU A 136 6.68 -10.09 7.51
N PHE A 137 6.56 -9.17 6.57
CA PHE A 137 7.34 -9.14 5.34
C PHE A 137 8.02 -7.79 5.16
N CYS A 138 9.25 -7.80 4.65
CA CYS A 138 9.94 -6.64 4.13
C CYS A 138 10.29 -6.86 2.66
N LEU A 139 9.85 -5.93 1.81
CA LEU A 139 10.11 -5.91 0.39
C LEU A 139 10.76 -4.57 0.02
N ASP A 140 11.46 -4.50 -1.10
CA ASP A 140 11.62 -3.19 -1.76
C ASP A 140 10.35 -2.81 -2.53
N LEU A 141 10.31 -1.58 -3.07
CA LEU A 141 9.16 -1.06 -3.81
C LEU A 141 8.91 -1.80 -5.16
N ASP A 142 9.87 -2.58 -5.64
CA ASP A 142 9.73 -3.44 -6.83
C ASP A 142 9.24 -4.86 -6.46
N GLY A 143 8.95 -5.07 -5.18
CA GLY A 143 8.38 -6.31 -4.66
C GLY A 143 9.42 -7.42 -4.47
N ASN A 144 10.71 -7.11 -4.45
CA ASN A 144 11.72 -8.10 -4.10
C ASN A 144 11.75 -8.28 -2.60
N LEU A 145 11.56 -9.52 -2.15
CA LEU A 145 11.65 -9.87 -0.74
C LEU A 145 13.06 -9.59 -0.22
N LYS A 146 13.18 -8.84 0.87
CA LYS A 146 14.43 -8.63 1.61
C LYS A 146 14.54 -9.58 2.79
N TRP A 147 13.44 -9.73 3.54
CA TRP A 147 13.31 -10.72 4.60
C TRP A 147 11.84 -10.96 4.92
N LEU A 148 11.58 -12.08 5.59
CA LEU A 148 10.27 -12.41 6.18
C LEU A 148 10.48 -12.91 7.61
N ARG A 149 9.46 -12.77 8.44
CA ARG A 149 9.45 -13.24 9.82
C ARG A 149 8.05 -13.67 10.23
N GLY A 150 7.87 -14.94 10.58
CA GLY A 150 6.63 -15.42 11.20
C GLY A 150 6.72 -15.27 12.72
N LEU A 151 6.06 -14.26 13.30
CA LEU A 151 6.19 -14.00 14.74
C LEU A 151 5.60 -15.14 15.59
N THR A 152 4.64 -15.91 15.06
CA THR A 152 4.15 -17.13 15.71
C THR A 152 5.17 -18.26 15.76
N VAL A 153 6.17 -18.25 14.87
CA VAL A 153 7.27 -19.22 14.90
C VAL A 153 8.22 -18.89 16.06
N ASP A 154 8.54 -17.60 16.20
CA ASP A 154 9.44 -17.13 17.27
C ASP A 154 8.73 -17.11 18.64
N TYR A 155 7.44 -16.78 18.64
CA TYR A 155 6.62 -16.61 19.83
C TYR A 155 5.33 -17.41 19.67
N PRO A 156 5.33 -18.72 20.02
CA PRO A 156 4.18 -19.62 19.80
C PRO A 156 2.86 -19.15 20.42
N ASN A 157 2.93 -18.33 21.47
CA ASN A 157 1.76 -17.79 22.16
C ASN A 157 1.23 -16.49 21.54
N ALA A 158 1.97 -15.85 20.63
CA ALA A 158 1.51 -14.66 19.91
C ALA A 158 0.47 -15.08 18.86
N ARG A 159 -0.82 -15.03 19.21
CA ARG A 159 -1.90 -15.44 18.32
C ARG A 159 -3.09 -14.49 18.38
N ASN A 160 -3.71 -14.26 17.23
CA ASN A 160 -4.96 -13.51 17.14
C ASN A 160 -6.16 -14.47 17.04
N SER A 161 -7.17 -14.28 17.89
CA SER A 161 -8.40 -15.10 17.89
C SER A 161 -9.55 -14.49 17.09
N LEU A 162 -9.47 -13.20 16.76
CA LEU A 162 -10.52 -12.44 16.05
C LEU A 162 -10.02 -11.72 14.79
N GLY A 163 -8.74 -11.89 14.44
CA GLY A 163 -8.03 -11.07 13.46
C GLY A 163 -7.20 -9.96 14.13
N MET A 164 -6.57 -9.11 13.32
CA MET A 164 -5.73 -7.99 13.77
C MET A 164 -6.14 -6.75 12.97
N ALA A 165 -6.31 -5.63 13.65
CA ALA A 165 -6.56 -4.33 13.01
C ALA A 165 -5.43 -3.33 13.26
N SER A 166 -4.47 -3.66 14.13
CA SER A 166 -3.26 -2.87 14.34
C SER A 166 -2.42 -2.88 13.06
N SER A 167 -2.09 -1.69 12.57
CA SER A 167 -1.22 -1.49 11.42
C SER A 167 0.17 -1.10 11.90
N LEU A 168 1.19 -1.39 11.09
CA LEU A 168 2.58 -1.04 11.41
C LEU A 168 2.79 0.47 11.34
N VAL A 169 3.77 0.96 12.09
CA VAL A 169 4.28 2.33 11.97
C VAL A 169 5.80 2.34 11.98
N MET A 170 6.39 3.28 11.23
CA MET A 170 7.82 3.57 11.29
C MET A 170 8.07 4.70 12.28
N ALA A 171 8.95 4.46 13.26
CA ALA A 171 9.41 5.45 14.22
C ALA A 171 10.94 5.57 14.11
N GLY A 172 11.40 6.51 13.29
CA GLY A 172 12.82 6.57 12.92
C GLY A 172 13.21 5.34 12.10
N ASP A 173 14.19 4.59 12.59
CA ASP A 173 14.66 3.32 12.02
C ASP A 173 13.97 2.08 12.62
N VAL A 174 13.00 2.28 13.52
CA VAL A 174 12.29 1.21 14.21
C VAL A 174 10.92 0.96 13.57
N LEU A 175 10.66 -0.30 13.23
CA LEU A 175 9.34 -0.79 12.85
C LEU A 175 8.56 -1.21 14.11
N VAL A 176 7.38 -0.63 14.32
CA VAL A 176 6.50 -0.84 15.49
C VAL A 176 5.17 -1.44 15.05
#